data_AF-A0A401U7Z1-F1
#
_entry.id   AF-A0A401U7Z1-F1
#
_cell.length_a   1.000
_cell.length_b   1.000
_cell.length_c   1.000
_cell.angle_alpha   90.00
_cell.angle_beta   90.00
_cell.angle_gamma   90.00
#
_symmetry.space_group_name_H-M   'P 1'
#
loop_
_entity.id
_entity.type
_entity.pdbx_description
1 polymer ?
#
loop_
_entity_poly.entity_id
_entity_poly.type
_entity_poly.pdbx_seq_one_letter_code
_entity_poly.pdbx_strand_id
1 'polypeptide(L)'
;MTTVQATPALFVKMAISAWDSQVKQMDKLIESFTDEQWMSEIAPGKNRGIYILGHLAAVNDYMLSLFEFSDRLHPEWEHMFIRTPDKSGHEFPSLEQLKKYWRQVNEALASNFGKMEPEAWFLKHTSVSDEIFVKEPHRNKLNVLINRTNHQSYHLGQLVLLQKLNTD
;
A
#
# COMPACT_ATOMS: atom_id res chain seq x y z
N MET A 1 -2.99 -12.01 -38.83
CA MET A 1 -2.53 -11.64 -37.47
C MET A 1 -3.47 -10.58 -36.95
N THR A 2 -4.21 -10.85 -35.88
CA THR A 2 -5.09 -9.86 -35.25
C THR A 2 -4.22 -8.96 -34.38
N THR A 3 -4.09 -7.69 -34.74
CA THR A 3 -3.41 -6.69 -33.91
C THR A 3 -4.24 -6.45 -32.65
N VAL A 4 -3.76 -6.89 -31.50
CA VAL A 4 -4.37 -6.53 -30.20
C VAL A 4 -4.04 -5.07 -29.94
N GLN A 5 -5.02 -4.18 -30.03
CA GLN A 5 -4.86 -2.81 -29.57
C GLN A 5 -4.90 -2.78 -28.04
N ALA A 6 -3.92 -2.09 -27.43
CA ALA A 6 -3.93 -1.86 -25.99
C ALA A 6 -5.10 -0.93 -25.64
N THR A 7 -6.03 -1.41 -24.81
CA THR A 7 -7.18 -0.63 -24.35
C THR A 7 -6.91 -0.06 -22.94
N PRO A 8 -7.59 1.04 -22.55
CA PRO A 8 -7.58 1.52 -21.17
C PRO A 8 -7.87 0.41 -20.15
N ALA A 9 -8.84 -0.46 -20.45
CA ALA A 9 -9.19 -1.61 -19.63
C ALA A 9 -8.02 -2.60 -19.45
N LEU A 10 -7.26 -2.89 -20.51
CA LEU A 10 -6.10 -3.78 -20.41
C LEU A 10 -5.01 -3.17 -19.51
N PHE A 11 -4.71 -1.88 -19.67
CA PHE A 11 -3.69 -1.21 -18.86
C PHE A 11 -4.08 -1.11 -17.38
N VAL A 12 -5.34 -0.76 -17.10
CA VAL A 12 -5.90 -0.76 -15.74
C VAL A 12 -5.79 -2.15 -15.12
N LYS A 13 -6.18 -3.20 -15.85
CA LYS A 13 -6.08 -4.58 -15.38
C LYS A 13 -4.65 -4.97 -15.04
N MET A 14 -3.66 -4.57 -15.85
CA MET A 14 -2.24 -4.82 -15.56
C MET A 14 -1.79 -4.15 -14.26
N ALA A 15 -2.16 -2.88 -14.05
CA ALA A 15 -1.79 -2.13 -12.85
C ALA A 15 -2.44 -2.72 -11.58
N ILE A 16 -3.74 -3.05 -11.63
CA ILE A 16 -4.45 -3.69 -10.51
C ILE A 16 -3.85 -5.07 -10.22
N SER A 17 -3.53 -5.85 -11.25
CA SER A 17 -2.91 -7.17 -11.08
C SER A 17 -1.51 -7.08 -10.45
N ALA A 18 -0.74 -6.04 -10.80
CA ALA A 18 0.55 -5.78 -10.18
C ALA A 18 0.40 -5.41 -8.69
N TRP A 19 -0.55 -4.54 -8.35
CA TRP A 19 -0.87 -4.18 -6.96
C TRP A 19 -1.29 -5.41 -6.14
N ASP A 20 -2.26 -6.19 -6.65
CA ASP A 20 -2.76 -7.41 -6.00
C ASP A 20 -1.65 -8.44 -5.76
N SER A 21 -0.71 -8.58 -6.71
CA SER A 21 0.47 -9.42 -6.54
C SER A 21 1.35 -8.97 -5.37
N GLN A 22 1.52 -7.67 -5.14
CA GLN A 22 2.29 -7.17 -4.00
C GLN A 22 1.52 -7.37 -2.69
N VAL A 23 0.19 -7.20 -2.68
CA VAL A 23 -0.63 -7.45 -1.48
C VAL A 23 -0.51 -8.91 -1.06
N LYS A 24 -0.67 -9.85 -2.01
CA LYS A 24 -0.50 -11.28 -1.76
C LYS A 24 0.90 -11.66 -1.28
N GLN A 25 1.94 -10.97 -1.73
CA GLN A 25 3.30 -11.18 -1.21
C GLN A 25 3.42 -10.72 0.25
N MET A 26 2.83 -9.57 0.59
CA MET A 26 2.78 -9.10 1.97
C MET A 26 2.01 -10.06 2.88
N ASP A 27 0.86 -10.57 2.43
CA ASP A 27 0.05 -11.54 3.18
C ASP A 27 0.85 -12.80 3.51
N LYS A 28 1.63 -13.31 2.54
CA LYS A 28 2.54 -14.44 2.77
C LYS A 28 3.61 -14.12 3.82
N LEU A 29 4.18 -12.91 3.79
CA LEU A 29 5.16 -12.50 4.82
C LEU A 29 4.51 -12.44 6.21
N ILE A 30 3.31 -11.85 6.30
CA ILE A 30 2.50 -11.76 7.53
C ILE A 30 2.25 -13.14 8.15
N GLU A 31 1.98 -14.14 7.31
CA GLU A 31 1.76 -15.51 7.74
C GLU A 31 3.05 -16.26 8.08
N SER A 32 4.17 -15.90 7.45
CA SER A 32 5.44 -16.63 7.60
C SER A 32 6.30 -16.18 8.79
N PHE A 33 6.12 -14.96 9.28
CA PHE A 33 6.99 -14.38 10.32
C PHE A 33 6.42 -14.61 11.71
N THR A 34 7.29 -14.92 12.67
CA THR A 34 6.95 -14.94 14.09
C THR A 34 6.74 -13.52 14.63
N ASP A 35 6.15 -13.40 15.81
CA ASP A 35 5.95 -12.11 16.45
C ASP A 35 7.29 -11.43 16.78
N GLU A 36 8.31 -12.20 17.19
CA GLU A 36 9.66 -11.70 17.44
C GLU A 36 10.31 -11.11 16.17
N GLN A 37 10.10 -11.75 15.02
CA GLN A 37 10.59 -11.23 13.74
C GLN A 37 9.93 -9.90 13.39
N TRP A 38 8.63 -9.76 13.61
CA TRP A 38 7.93 -8.49 13.42
C TRP A 38 8.43 -7.40 14.37
N MET A 39 8.84 -7.75 15.59
CA MET A 39 9.38 -6.79 16.56
C MET A 39 10.85 -6.43 16.32
N SER A 40 11.55 -7.16 15.44
CA SER A 40 12.96 -6.96 15.15
C SER A 40 13.20 -5.86 14.10
N GLU A 41 14.36 -5.21 14.17
CA GLU A 41 14.84 -4.33 13.12
C GLU A 41 15.14 -5.13 11.84
N ILE A 42 14.77 -4.61 10.67
CA ILE A 42 15.09 -5.27 9.39
C ILE A 42 16.60 -5.35 9.13
N ALA A 43 17.37 -4.46 9.75
CA ALA A 43 18.83 -4.37 9.74
C ALA A 43 19.25 -3.39 10.84
N PRO A 44 20.53 -3.42 11.31
CA PRO A 44 21.00 -2.57 12.39
C PRO A 44 20.69 -1.07 12.16
N GLY A 45 19.95 -0.48 13.10
CA GLY A 45 19.57 0.93 13.06
C GLY A 45 18.43 1.27 12.10
N LYS A 46 17.80 0.29 11.45
CA LYS A 46 16.66 0.49 10.54
C LYS A 46 15.33 0.28 11.24
N ASN A 47 14.24 0.50 10.51
CA ASN A 47 12.89 0.31 11.03
C ASN A 47 12.64 -1.14 11.43
N ARG A 48 11.82 -1.34 12.44
CA ARG A 48 11.26 -2.63 12.83
C ARG A 48 10.21 -3.09 11.84
N GLY A 49 10.02 -4.41 11.73
CA GLY A 49 8.99 -5.00 10.87
C GLY A 49 7.59 -4.44 11.19
N ILE A 50 7.25 -4.32 12.46
CA ILE A 50 5.95 -3.83 12.96
C ILE A 50 5.67 -2.40 12.45
N TYR A 51 6.69 -1.54 12.43
CA TYR A 51 6.55 -0.20 11.90
C TYR A 51 6.28 -0.21 10.40
N ILE A 52 6.98 -1.05 9.64
CA ILE A 52 6.78 -1.16 8.18
C ILE A 52 5.38 -1.69 7.87
N LEU A 53 4.87 -2.66 8.63
CA LEU A 53 3.49 -3.15 8.48
C LEU A 53 2.47 -2.04 8.71
N GLY A 54 2.58 -1.32 9.83
CA GLY A 54 1.69 -0.20 10.13
C GLY A 54 1.80 0.94 9.10
N HIS A 55 3.02 1.23 8.63
CA HIS A 55 3.28 2.21 7.58
C HIS A 55 2.59 1.87 6.27
N LEU A 56 2.76 0.64 5.77
CA LEU A 56 2.11 0.20 4.54
C LEU A 56 0.59 0.20 4.67
N ALA A 57 0.05 -0.25 5.80
CA ALA A 57 -1.39 -0.22 6.05
C ALA A 57 -1.94 1.22 6.07
N ALA A 58 -1.28 2.14 6.76
CA ALA A 58 -1.68 3.55 6.81
C ALA A 58 -1.57 4.27 5.45
N VAL A 59 -0.54 3.96 4.66
CA VAL A 59 -0.37 4.48 3.30
C VAL A 59 -1.49 3.97 2.39
N ASN A 60 -1.86 2.69 2.49
CA ASN A 60 -2.97 2.12 1.72
C ASN A 60 -4.31 2.68 2.19
N ASP A 61 -4.50 2.91 3.48
CA ASP A 61 -5.73 3.50 4.03
C ASP A 61 -5.95 4.91 3.47
N TYR A 62 -4.88 5.70 3.38
CA TYR A 62 -4.93 7.02 2.73
C TYR A 62 -5.37 6.95 1.25
N MET A 63 -5.17 5.82 0.56
CA MET A 63 -5.65 5.66 -0.82
C MET A 63 -7.18 5.68 -0.92
N LEU A 64 -7.91 5.26 0.12
CA LEU A 64 -9.38 5.31 0.14
C LEU A 64 -9.88 6.75 -0.09
N SER A 65 -9.30 7.71 0.64
CA SER A 65 -9.65 9.12 0.51
C SER A 65 -9.04 9.78 -0.73
N LEU A 66 -7.85 9.34 -1.17
CA LEU A 66 -7.26 9.82 -2.43
C LEU A 66 -8.11 9.50 -3.66
N PHE A 67 -8.77 8.33 -3.64
CA PHE A 67 -9.60 7.85 -4.73
C PHE A 67 -11.08 8.16 -4.58
N GLU A 68 -11.46 8.84 -3.49
CA GLU A 68 -12.84 9.23 -3.19
C GLU A 68 -13.76 8.02 -2.96
N PHE A 69 -13.22 6.93 -2.42
CA PHE A 69 -14.02 5.75 -2.07
C PHE A 69 -14.69 5.89 -0.70
N SER A 70 -13.95 6.41 0.28
CA SER A 70 -14.42 6.65 1.64
C SER A 70 -13.43 7.52 2.41
N ASP A 71 -13.82 7.92 3.61
CA ASP A 71 -12.86 8.33 4.63
C ASP A 71 -11.90 7.18 4.99
N ARG A 72 -10.77 7.54 5.59
CA ARG A 72 -9.81 6.59 6.15
C ARG A 72 -10.43 5.77 7.28
N LEU A 73 -10.05 4.50 7.38
CA LEU A 73 -10.51 3.60 8.42
C LEU A 73 -9.88 3.92 9.79
N HIS A 74 -8.59 4.25 9.81
CA HIS A 74 -7.83 4.58 11.02
C HIS A 74 -6.99 5.86 10.84
N PRO A 75 -7.62 7.04 10.66
CA PRO A 75 -6.90 8.30 10.49
C PRO A 75 -5.98 8.64 11.67
N GLU A 76 -6.28 8.15 12.87
CA GLU A 76 -5.49 8.34 14.08
C GLU A 76 -4.11 7.68 14.04
N TRP A 77 -3.91 6.67 13.18
CA TRP A 77 -2.63 5.97 13.04
C TRP A 77 -1.68 6.64 12.01
N GLU A 78 -2.16 7.65 11.27
CA GLU A 78 -1.33 8.44 10.35
C GLU A 78 -0.12 9.06 11.06
N HIS A 79 -0.35 9.64 12.25
CA HIS A 79 0.73 10.30 12.97
C HIS A 79 1.86 9.31 13.29
N MET A 80 1.51 8.14 13.82
CA MET A 80 2.45 7.12 14.27
C MET A 80 3.27 6.51 13.14
N PHE A 81 2.64 6.22 12.00
CA PHE A 81 3.27 5.43 10.94
C PHE A 81 3.66 6.21 9.70
N ILE A 82 3.26 7.48 9.55
CA ILE A 82 3.60 8.32 8.39
C ILE A 82 4.38 9.56 8.84
N ARG A 83 3.94 10.23 9.91
CA ARG A 83 4.52 11.53 10.31
C ARG A 83 5.71 11.41 11.25
N THR A 84 5.83 10.29 11.96
CA THR A 84 6.92 10.05 12.91
C THR A 84 7.70 8.80 12.56
N PRO A 85 9.03 8.78 12.79
CA PRO A 85 9.84 7.58 12.58
C PRO A 85 9.54 6.51 13.63
N ASP A 86 9.95 5.27 13.34
CA ASP A 86 9.77 4.10 14.21
C ASP A 86 10.21 4.33 15.67
N LYS A 87 11.39 4.92 15.87
CA LYS A 87 12.02 5.11 17.19
C LYS A 87 11.66 6.44 17.84
N SER A 88 10.46 6.95 17.56
CA SER A 88 9.93 8.21 18.11
C SER A 88 9.46 8.10 19.57
N GLY A 89 9.41 6.89 20.12
CA GLY A 89 8.94 6.64 21.49
C GLY A 89 7.42 6.49 21.62
N HIS A 90 6.69 6.44 20.49
CA HIS A 90 5.27 6.15 20.49
C HIS A 90 4.99 4.67 20.76
N GLU A 91 3.92 4.41 21.52
CA GLU A 91 3.34 3.07 21.62
C GLU A 91 2.57 2.75 20.33
N PHE A 92 2.79 1.56 19.79
CA PHE A 92 2.07 1.09 18.61
C PHE A 92 0.89 0.20 18.99
N PRO A 93 -0.16 0.14 18.16
CA PRO A 93 -1.14 -0.93 18.21
C PRO A 93 -0.45 -2.31 18.20
N SER A 94 -1.12 -3.32 18.75
CA SER A 94 -0.58 -4.67 18.76
C SER A 94 -0.38 -5.19 17.34
N LEU A 95 0.54 -6.15 17.18
CA LEU A 95 0.77 -6.78 15.88
C LEU A 95 -0.52 -7.40 15.31
N GLU A 96 -1.37 -7.98 16.15
CA GLU A 96 -2.68 -8.51 15.74
C GLU A 96 -3.59 -7.40 15.18
N GLN A 97 -3.66 -6.25 15.85
CA GLN A 97 -4.43 -5.09 15.39
C GLN A 97 -3.91 -4.59 14.04
N LEU A 98 -2.59 -4.53 13.84
CA LEU A 98 -1.99 -4.12 12.57
C LEU A 98 -2.21 -5.13 11.45
N LYS A 99 -2.14 -6.44 11.72
CA LYS A 99 -2.47 -7.50 10.75
C LYS A 99 -3.95 -7.40 10.32
N LYS A 100 -4.85 -7.13 11.28
CA LYS A 100 -6.27 -6.91 10.98
C LYS A 100 -6.49 -5.65 10.13
N TYR A 101 -5.86 -4.55 10.51
CA TYR A 101 -5.96 -3.28 9.77
C TYR A 101 -5.47 -3.42 8.33
N TRP A 102 -4.31 -4.05 8.14
CA TRP A 102 -3.79 -4.38 6.82
C TRP A 102 -4.83 -5.11 5.96
N ARG A 103 -5.45 -6.17 6.47
CA ARG A 103 -6.48 -6.92 5.75
C ARG A 103 -7.69 -6.05 5.40
N GLN A 104 -8.22 -5.34 6.39
CA GLN A 104 -9.43 -4.50 6.21
C GLN A 104 -9.24 -3.42 5.13
N VAL A 105 -8.10 -2.73 5.15
CA VAL A 105 -7.79 -1.68 4.17
C VAL A 105 -7.67 -2.27 2.77
N ASN A 106 -6.91 -3.36 2.61
CA ASN A 106 -6.69 -3.93 1.28
C ASN A 106 -7.96 -4.61 0.72
N GLU A 107 -8.80 -5.22 1.57
CA GLU A 107 -10.11 -5.71 1.17
C GLU A 107 -11.04 -4.58 0.71
N ALA A 108 -11.06 -3.45 1.44
CA ALA A 108 -11.83 -2.27 1.07
C ALA A 108 -11.34 -1.69 -0.27
N LEU A 109 -10.04 -1.57 -0.48
CA LEU A 109 -9.46 -1.12 -1.74
C LEU A 109 -9.80 -2.07 -2.89
N ALA A 110 -9.58 -3.38 -2.72
CA ALA A 110 -9.87 -4.38 -3.75
C ALA A 110 -11.36 -4.39 -4.14
N SER A 111 -12.26 -4.28 -3.16
CA SER A 111 -13.71 -4.19 -3.40
C SER A 111 -14.08 -2.96 -4.24
N ASN A 112 -13.46 -1.81 -3.98
CA ASN A 112 -13.73 -0.59 -4.74
C ASN A 112 -13.08 -0.64 -6.13
N PHE A 113 -11.85 -1.16 -6.26
CA PHE A 113 -11.19 -1.33 -7.55
C PHE A 113 -12.02 -2.18 -8.52
N GLY A 114 -12.65 -3.25 -8.02
CA GLY A 114 -13.51 -4.13 -8.83
C GLY A 114 -14.81 -3.48 -9.30
N LYS A 115 -15.19 -2.32 -8.76
CA LYS A 115 -16.41 -1.57 -9.13
C LYS A 115 -16.12 -0.38 -10.05
N MET A 116 -14.85 -0.03 -10.26
CA MET A 116 -14.48 1.12 -11.08
C MET A 116 -14.50 0.77 -12.56
N GLU A 117 -15.15 1.62 -13.35
CA GLU A 117 -14.99 1.61 -14.80
C GLU A 117 -13.54 1.98 -15.20
N PRO A 118 -12.98 1.38 -16.27
CA PRO A 118 -11.62 1.64 -16.70
C PRO A 118 -11.27 3.12 -16.88
N GLU A 119 -12.19 3.92 -17.44
CA GLU A 119 -11.98 5.34 -17.71
C GLU A 119 -11.86 6.17 -16.43
N ALA A 120 -12.53 5.74 -15.34
CA ALA A 120 -12.50 6.44 -14.06
C ALA A 120 -11.10 6.44 -13.42
N TRP A 121 -10.26 5.47 -13.76
CA TRP A 121 -8.86 5.41 -13.32
C TRP A 121 -7.98 6.52 -13.91
N PHE A 122 -8.39 7.09 -15.05
CA PHE A 122 -7.69 8.17 -15.73
C PHE A 122 -8.18 9.55 -15.29
N LEU A 123 -9.10 9.64 -14.32
CA LEU A 123 -9.49 10.89 -13.68
C LEU A 123 -8.49 11.30 -12.59
N LYS A 124 -8.50 12.58 -12.21
CA LYS A 124 -7.67 13.11 -11.14
C LYS A 124 -7.92 12.40 -9.79
N HIS A 125 -6.94 12.46 -8.91
CA HIS A 125 -7.09 12.12 -7.50
C HIS A 125 -7.25 13.40 -6.65
N THR A 126 -7.66 13.28 -5.38
CA THR A 126 -8.04 14.45 -4.56
C THR A 126 -6.89 15.41 -4.24
N SER A 127 -5.63 14.95 -4.28
CA SER A 127 -4.45 15.82 -4.06
C SER A 127 -3.99 16.63 -5.28
N VAL A 128 -4.75 16.67 -6.37
CA VAL A 128 -4.44 17.47 -7.56
C VAL A 128 -5.63 18.35 -7.91
N SER A 129 -5.37 19.65 -8.13
CA SER A 129 -6.39 20.60 -8.59
C SER A 129 -6.71 20.43 -10.07
N ASP A 130 -7.87 20.93 -10.50
CA ASP A 130 -8.29 20.84 -11.91
C ASP A 130 -7.32 21.57 -12.84
N GLU A 131 -6.82 22.74 -12.43
CA GLU A 131 -5.87 23.53 -13.22
C GLU A 131 -4.57 22.75 -13.50
N ILE A 132 -4.06 22.04 -12.49
CA ILE A 132 -2.86 21.23 -12.63
C ILE A 132 -3.16 19.97 -13.43
N PHE A 133 -4.31 19.34 -13.22
CA PHE A 133 -4.67 18.12 -13.94
C PHE A 133 -4.82 18.33 -15.44
N VAL A 134 -5.35 19.47 -15.88
CA VAL A 134 -5.42 19.83 -17.32
C VAL A 134 -4.01 19.90 -17.94
N LYS A 135 -3.02 20.40 -17.20
CA LYS A 135 -1.62 20.51 -17.65
C LYS A 135 -0.86 19.18 -17.53
N GLU A 136 -1.19 18.39 -16.53
CA GLU A 136 -0.51 17.14 -16.15
C GLU A 136 -1.51 15.97 -16.01
N PRO A 137 -2.20 15.54 -17.09
CA PRO A 137 -3.28 14.54 -17.01
C PRO A 137 -2.80 13.14 -16.59
N HIS A 138 -1.48 12.92 -16.58
CA HIS A 138 -0.88 11.71 -16.01
C HIS A 138 -0.96 11.66 -14.49
N ARG A 139 -1.30 12.76 -13.79
CA ARG A 139 -1.51 12.79 -12.33
C ARG A 139 -2.91 12.29 -11.96
N ASN A 140 -3.22 11.08 -12.40
CA ASN A 140 -4.52 10.42 -12.26
C ASN A 140 -4.50 9.30 -11.20
N LYS A 141 -5.67 8.73 -10.88
CA LYS A 141 -5.82 7.66 -9.89
C LYS A 141 -4.94 6.44 -10.22
N LEU A 142 -4.80 6.08 -11.50
CA LEU A 142 -3.97 4.96 -11.94
C LEU A 142 -2.48 5.19 -11.67
N ASN A 143 -1.99 6.41 -11.87
CA ASN A 143 -0.60 6.77 -11.57
C ASN A 143 -0.30 6.64 -10.06
N VAL A 144 -1.24 7.04 -9.20
CA VAL A 144 -1.13 6.82 -7.75
C VAL A 144 -1.07 5.33 -7.44
N LEU A 145 -1.93 4.49 -8.04
CA LEU A 145 -1.90 3.04 -7.82
C LEU A 145 -0.53 2.46 -8.19
N ILE A 146 0.01 2.80 -9.37
CA ILE A 146 1.34 2.35 -9.81
C ILE A 146 2.43 2.80 -8.83
N ASN A 147 2.38 4.06 -8.40
CA ASN A 147 3.33 4.59 -7.44
C ASN A 147 3.28 3.83 -6.10
N ARG A 148 2.08 3.57 -5.58
CA ARG A 148 1.87 2.86 -4.31
C ARG A 148 2.26 1.38 -4.40
N THR A 149 2.04 0.74 -5.54
CA THR A 149 2.54 -0.61 -5.82
C THR A 149 4.06 -0.67 -5.70
N ASN A 150 4.78 0.27 -6.32
CA ASN A 150 6.24 0.31 -6.25
C ASN A 150 6.76 0.62 -4.84
N HIS A 151 6.08 1.53 -4.13
CA HIS A 151 6.37 1.82 -2.73
C HIS A 151 6.21 0.57 -1.84
N GLN A 152 5.15 -0.20 -2.04
CA GLN A 152 4.94 -1.46 -1.34
C GLN A 152 6.02 -2.49 -1.70
N SER A 153 6.36 -2.65 -2.98
CA SER A 153 7.47 -3.54 -3.39
C SER A 153 8.80 -3.17 -2.74
N TYR A 154 9.10 -1.87 -2.60
CA TYR A 154 10.29 -1.39 -1.92
C TYR A 154 10.35 -1.86 -0.46
N HIS A 155 9.26 -1.70 0.28
CA HIS A 155 9.19 -2.15 1.68
C HIS A 155 9.08 -3.67 1.84
N LEU A 156 8.49 -4.38 0.87
CA LEU A 156 8.55 -5.84 0.84
C LEU A 156 9.99 -6.33 0.75
N GLY A 157 10.82 -5.71 -0.10
CA GLY A 157 12.24 -6.03 -0.18
C GLY A 157 13.00 -5.81 1.13
N GLN A 158 12.57 -4.82 1.93
CA GLN A 158 13.10 -4.60 3.28
C GLN A 158 12.68 -5.70 4.25
N LEU A 159 11.40 -6.08 4.26
CA LEU A 159 10.87 -7.11 5.16
C LEU A 159 11.47 -8.49 4.91
N VAL A 160 11.85 -8.81 3.66
CA VAL A 160 12.55 -10.06 3.34
C VAL A 160 13.86 -10.24 4.15
N LEU A 161 14.48 -9.16 4.64
CA LEU A 161 15.67 -9.27 5.49
C LEU A 161 15.38 -9.95 6.84
N LEU A 162 14.13 -9.90 7.32
CA LEU A 162 13.72 -10.59 8.55
C LEU A 162 13.67 -12.12 8.36
N GLN A 163 13.51 -12.62 7.13
CA GLN A 163 13.58 -14.07 6.86
C GLN A 163 14.97 -14.64 7.16
N LYS A 164 16.01 -13.84 6.91
CA LYS A 164 17.41 -14.28 7.08
C LYS A 164 17.86 -14.31 8.54
N LEU A 165 17.08 -13.74 9.46
CA LEU A 165 17.32 -13.87 10.89
C LEU A 165 17.01 -15.28 11.42
N ASN A 166 16.46 -16.18 10.59
CA ASN A 166 16.16 -17.58 10.92
C ASN A 166 17.33 -18.55 10.72
N THR A 167 18.57 -18.08 10.53
CA THR A 167 19.74 -18.97 10.44
C THR A 167 20.62 -18.81 11.68
N ASP A 168 20.25 -19.54 12.73
CA ASP A 168 21.17 -20.07 13.74
C ASP A 168 21.04 -21.60 13.76
#